data_AF-A0A060C7K1-F1
#
_entry.id   AF-A0A060C7K1-F1
#
_cell.length_a   1.000
_cell.length_b   1.000
_cell.length_c   1.000
_cell.angle_alpha   90.00
_cell.angle_beta   90.00
_cell.angle_gamma   90.00
#
_symmetry.space_group_name_H-M   'P 1'
#
loop_
_entity.id
_entity.type
_entity.pdbx_description
1 polymer ?
#
loop_
_entity_poly.entity_id
_entity_poly.type
_entity_poly.pdbx_seq_one_letter_code
_entity_poly.pdbx_strand_id
1 'polypeptide(L)' 'PGSRKGEVRGLMEPFRETVGILQDGGRKLRMLLPTVPNTLDLVSQQVADWPQKPEILTGSEAKWQAFF' A
#
# COMPACT_ATOMS: atom_id res chain seq x y z
N PRO A 1 -17.93 -11.90 2.07
CA PRO A 1 -17.06 -11.65 0.89
C PRO A 1 -16.69 -10.16 0.66
N GLY A 2 -17.53 -9.20 1.06
CA GLY A 2 -17.31 -7.75 0.81
C GLY A 2 -16.37 -7.01 1.76
N SER A 3 -16.20 -7.47 3.02
CA SER A 3 -15.46 -6.72 4.06
C SER A 3 -14.03 -6.36 3.66
N ARG A 4 -13.30 -7.31 3.06
CA ARG A 4 -11.88 -7.12 2.69
C ARG A 4 -11.67 -5.98 1.70
N LYS A 5 -12.57 -5.79 0.72
CA LYS A 5 -12.45 -4.68 -0.24
C LYS A 5 -12.81 -3.33 0.40
N GLY A 6 -13.77 -3.33 1.34
CA GLY A 6 -14.15 -2.15 2.11
C GLY A 6 -13.04 -1.69 3.05
N GLU A 7 -12.43 -2.62 3.78
CA GLU A 7 -11.28 -2.36 4.66
C GLU A 7 -10.09 -1.82 3.87
N VAL A 8 -9.76 -2.42 2.72
CA VAL A 8 -8.68 -1.90 1.86
C VAL A 8 -8.99 -0.46 1.46
N ARG A 9 -10.19 -0.14 0.99
CA ARG A 9 -10.54 1.25 0.62
C ARG A 9 -10.47 2.20 1.82
N GLY A 10 -10.99 1.80 2.98
CA GLY A 10 -10.98 2.63 4.19
C GLY A 10 -9.59 2.88 4.76
N LEU A 11 -8.66 1.94 4.58
CA LEU A 11 -7.28 2.07 5.08
C LEU A 11 -6.35 2.80 4.09
N MET A 12 -6.66 2.81 2.78
CA MET A 12 -5.78 3.45 1.79
C MET A 12 -5.65 4.97 2.00
N GLU A 13 -6.74 5.65 2.35
CA GLU A 13 -6.75 7.10 2.51
C GLU A 13 -5.90 7.59 3.71
N PRO A 14 -6.07 7.05 4.94
CA PRO A 14 -5.19 7.41 6.07
C PRO A 14 -3.71 7.08 5.84
N PHE A 15 -3.42 5.99 5.13
CA PHE A 15 -2.04 5.65 4.76
C PHE A 15 -1.47 6.66 3.78
N ARG A 16 -2.23 7.08 2.76
CA ARG A 16 -1.80 8.12 1.81
C ARG A 16 -1.43 9.42 2.52
N GLU A 17 -2.26 9.86 3.47
CA GLU A 17 -2.01 11.06 4.27
C GLU A 17 -0.71 10.93 5.07
N THR A 18 -0.53 9.81 5.77
CA THR A 18 0.67 9.51 6.55
C THR A 18 1.94 9.56 5.69
N VAL A 19 1.86 9.03 4.49
CA VAL A 19 2.96 9.02 3.51
C VAL A 19 3.32 10.43 3.04
N GLY A 20 2.32 11.30 2.87
CA GLY A 20 2.54 12.72 2.57
C GLY A 20 3.30 13.41 3.69
N ILE A 21 2.83 13.27 4.93
CA ILE A 21 3.47 13.89 6.12
C ILE A 21 4.94 13.45 6.26
N LEU A 22 5.23 12.16 6.05
CA LEU A 22 6.59 11.65 6.19
C LEU A 22 7.53 12.10 5.07
N GLN A 23 7.01 12.32 3.84
CA GLN A 23 7.76 12.89 2.74
C GLN A 23 8.08 14.37 2.95
N ASP A 24 7.11 15.15 3.42
CA ASP A 24 7.30 16.57 3.73
C ASP A 24 8.37 16.77 4.81
N GLY A 25 8.53 15.78 5.69
CA GLY A 25 9.64 15.71 6.66
C GLY A 25 11.02 15.39 6.07
N GLY A 26 11.18 15.28 4.74
CA GLY A 26 12.45 15.05 4.05
C GLY A 26 12.97 13.61 4.13
N ARG A 27 12.17 12.65 4.58
CA ARG A 27 12.59 11.25 4.70
C ARG A 27 12.39 10.52 3.37
N LYS A 28 13.46 9.92 2.84
CA LYS A 28 13.33 8.90 1.78
C LYS A 28 12.79 7.62 2.39
N LEU A 29 11.50 7.39 2.23
CA LEU A 29 10.85 6.16 2.66
C LEU A 29 10.89 5.10 1.57
N ARG A 30 11.21 3.87 1.92
CA ARG A 30 10.90 2.71 1.08
C ARG A 30 9.57 2.13 1.55
N MET A 31 8.52 2.33 0.77
CA MET A 31 7.20 1.77 1.08
C MET A 31 7.03 0.45 0.34
N LEU A 32 6.72 -0.59 1.11
CA LEU A 32 6.37 -1.91 0.59
C LEU A 32 4.91 -2.16 0.90
N LEU A 33 4.14 -2.59 -0.10
CA LEU A 33 2.72 -2.90 0.06
C LEU A 33 2.43 -4.34 -0.39
N PRO A 34 2.60 -5.32 0.50
CA PRO A 34 2.31 -6.72 0.20
C PRO A 34 0.83 -6.90 -0.07
N THR A 35 0.50 -7.36 -1.28
CA THR A 35 -0.88 -7.48 -1.74
C THR A 35 -1.13 -8.87 -2.32
N VAL A 36 -2.31 -9.45 -2.03
CA VAL A 36 -2.72 -10.71 -2.64
C VAL A 36 -3.23 -10.49 -4.07
N PRO A 37 -3.08 -11.46 -5.00
CA PRO A 37 -3.45 -11.28 -6.40
C PRO A 37 -4.89 -10.77 -6.61
N ASN A 38 -5.84 -11.23 -5.80
CA ASN A 38 -7.25 -10.84 -5.91
C ASN A 38 -7.56 -9.37 -5.59
N THR A 39 -6.63 -8.65 -4.97
CA THR A 39 -6.78 -7.22 -4.65
C THR A 39 -5.76 -6.34 -5.36
N LEU A 40 -4.87 -6.92 -6.17
CA LEU A 40 -3.79 -6.20 -6.86
C LEU A 40 -4.30 -5.04 -7.69
N ASP A 41 -5.33 -5.24 -8.51
CA ASP A 41 -5.87 -4.20 -9.38
C ASP A 41 -6.48 -3.05 -8.56
N LEU A 42 -7.20 -3.39 -7.49
CA LEU A 42 -7.79 -2.38 -6.60
C LEU A 42 -6.70 -1.56 -5.92
N VAL A 43 -5.68 -2.22 -5.38
CA VAL A 43 -4.56 -1.55 -4.70
C VAL A 43 -3.79 -0.67 -5.69
N SER A 44 -3.48 -1.19 -6.87
CA SER A 44 -2.74 -0.46 -7.92
C SER A 44 -3.48 0.81 -8.35
N GLN A 45 -4.81 0.75 -8.49
CA GLN A 45 -5.63 1.92 -8.78
C GLN A 45 -5.60 2.93 -7.63
N GLN A 46 -5.70 2.48 -6.38
CA GLN A 46 -5.73 3.36 -5.21
C GLN A 46 -4.38 4.05 -4.95
N VAL A 47 -3.26 3.38 -5.25
CA VAL A 47 -1.92 3.95 -5.04
C VAL A 47 -1.41 4.79 -6.22
N ALA A 48 -2.14 4.82 -7.34
CA ALA A 48 -1.73 5.57 -8.53
C ALA A 48 -1.62 7.09 -8.25
N ASP A 49 -2.50 7.61 -7.39
CA ASP A 49 -2.61 9.03 -7.04
C ASP A 49 -1.83 9.39 -5.76
N TRP A 50 -0.93 8.51 -5.32
CA TRP A 50 -0.09 8.76 -4.15
C TRP A 50 1.10 9.62 -4.54
N PRO A 51 1.52 10.56 -3.67
CA PRO A 51 2.69 11.41 -3.91
C PRO A 51 3.98 10.60 -4.09
N GLN A 52 4.06 9.44 -3.41
CA GLN A 52 5.10 8.45 -3.66
C GLN A 52 4.45 7.08 -3.82
N LYS A 53 4.76 6.42 -4.93
CA LYS A 53 4.19 5.11 -5.25
C LYS A 53 4.90 4.02 -4.43
N PRO A 54 4.16 3.21 -3.66
CA PRO A 54 4.74 2.08 -2.95
C PRO A 54 5.15 0.97 -3.93
N GLU A 55 6.14 0.17 -3.54
CA GLU A 55 6.50 -1.07 -4.21
C GLU A 55 5.44 -2.13 -3.85
N ILE A 56 4.57 -2.46 -4.82
CA ILE A 56 3.53 -3.48 -4.62
C ILE A 56 4.18 -4.85 -4.79
N LEU A 57 4.16 -5.64 -3.73
CA LEU A 57 4.72 -6.99 -3.75
C LEU A 57 3.58 -8.01 -3.86
N THR A 58 3.62 -8.85 -4.89
CA THR A 58 2.60 -9.87 -5.15
C THR A 58 3.18 -11.27 -4.94
N GLY A 59 2.56 -12.05 -4.05
CA GLY A 59 2.90 -13.46 -3.84
C GLY A 59 3.05 -13.86 -2.38
N SER A 60 2.90 -15.15 -2.10
CA SER A 60 3.03 -15.72 -0.76
C SER A 60 4.42 -15.51 -0.14
N GLU A 61 5.47 -15.42 -0.97
CA GLU A 61 6.85 -15.13 -0.54
C GLU A 61 7.04 -13.68 -0.07
N ALA A 62 6.33 -12.72 -0.65
CA ALA A 62 6.39 -11.31 -0.25
C ALA A 62 5.83 -11.05 1.14
N LYS A 63 4.91 -11.91 1.60
CA LYS A 63 4.35 -11.82 2.96
C LYS A 63 5.41 -12.04 4.03
N TRP A 64 6.50 -12.74 3.72
CA TRP A 64 7.60 -12.97 4.65
C TRP A 64 8.72 -11.93 4.52
N GLN A 65 8.96 -11.38 3.32
CA GLN A 65 9.99 -10.36 3.07
C GLN A 65 9.71 -9.00 3.74
N ALA A 66 8.47 -8.73 4.18
CA ALA A 66 8.11 -7.46 4.82
C ALA A 66 8.34 -7.42 6.36
N PHE A 67 8.62 -8.57 6.99
CA PHE A 67 8.76 -8.69 8.44
C PHE A 67 10.18 -9.03 8.92
N PHE A 68 11.12 -9.31 8.01
CA PHE A 68 12.51 -9.67 8.31
C PHE A 68 13.50 -8.62 7.77
#